data_AF-A0A5B7DT58-F1
#
_entry.id   AF-A0A5B7DT58-F1
#
_cell.length_a   1.000
_cell.length_b   1.000
_cell.length_c   1.000
_cell.angle_alpha   90.00
_cell.angle_beta   90.00
_cell.angle_gamma   90.00
#
_symmetry.space_group_name_H-M   'P 1'
#
loop_
_entity.id
_entity.type
_entity.pdbx_description
1 polymer ?
#
loop_
_entity_poly.entity_id
_entity_poly.type
_entity_poly.pdbx_seq_one_letter_code
_entity_poly.pdbx_strand_id
1 'polypeptide(L)'
;MKCDAFFFMHIINCYEQDNHIVIDVNGYADTKFLHALHLKNIRENPNLGNEMDGGNLKRIVVPLEVNEKATPELNLVMIGGSKARAHRQKDGSLLLTPDNITDFSYEIPTLNPSFLRKKYKYSYGTKGDMKTTMGKFGKVELDTKEVKDWGEDGMYASVSCFVPKPGATISPFPLSKLGGTWEIGSLGGRDKFSKIRPPNKSTETLSLK
;
A
#
# COMPACT_ATOMS: atom_id res chain seq x y z
N MET A 1 8.25 -18.11 -13.31
CA MET A 1 7.93 -16.67 -13.40
C MET A 1 9.16 -15.87 -13.05
N LYS A 2 9.34 -14.70 -13.66
CA LYS A 2 10.48 -13.79 -13.50
C LYS A 2 9.94 -12.36 -13.39
N CYS A 3 10.64 -11.50 -12.66
CA CYS A 3 10.35 -10.08 -12.49
C CYS A 3 11.69 -9.38 -12.22
N ASP A 4 11.79 -8.08 -12.51
CA ASP A 4 12.91 -7.28 -12.02
C ASP A 4 13.02 -7.40 -10.50
N ALA A 5 14.26 -7.40 -9.99
CA ALA A 5 14.51 -7.55 -8.58
C ALA A 5 14.04 -6.32 -7.79
N PHE A 6 13.36 -6.56 -6.68
CA PHE A 6 12.98 -5.55 -5.69
C PHE A 6 12.85 -6.25 -4.33
N PHE A 7 12.93 -5.48 -3.25
CA PHE A 7 12.75 -5.94 -1.88
C PHE A 7 11.37 -5.54 -1.35
N PHE A 8 10.74 -6.36 -0.52
CA PHE A 8 9.51 -5.99 0.19
C PHE A 8 9.45 -6.67 1.55
N MET A 9 8.75 -6.06 2.51
CA MET A 9 8.47 -6.67 3.82
C MET A 9 7.03 -7.10 3.94
N HIS A 10 6.09 -6.21 3.60
CA HIS A 10 4.67 -6.43 3.82
C HIS A 10 3.92 -6.66 2.51
N ILE A 11 3.20 -7.77 2.44
CA ILE A 11 2.12 -7.97 1.49
C ILE A 11 0.92 -7.19 2.02
N ILE A 12 0.30 -6.38 1.16
CA ILE A 12 -0.88 -5.59 1.49
C ILE A 12 -2.11 -6.49 1.40
N ASN A 13 -2.35 -7.07 0.21
CA ASN A 13 -3.42 -8.03 -0.02
C ASN A 13 -3.07 -8.95 -1.21
N CYS A 14 -3.76 -10.07 -1.31
CA CYS A 14 -3.61 -11.01 -2.43
C CYS A 14 -4.97 -11.66 -2.74
N TYR A 15 -5.45 -11.57 -3.98
CA TYR A 15 -6.78 -12.06 -4.36
C TYR A 15 -6.84 -12.49 -5.83
N GLU A 16 -7.87 -13.26 -6.18
CA GLU A 16 -8.14 -13.65 -7.57
C GLU A 16 -9.12 -12.68 -8.24
N GLN A 17 -8.87 -12.36 -9.52
CA GLN A 17 -9.77 -11.58 -10.36
C GLN A 17 -9.56 -11.96 -11.84
N ASP A 18 -10.66 -12.25 -12.54
CA ASP A 18 -10.67 -12.42 -14.00
C ASP A 18 -9.61 -13.42 -14.53
N ASN A 19 -9.43 -14.57 -13.86
CA ASN A 19 -8.38 -15.58 -14.15
C ASN A 19 -6.93 -15.13 -13.89
N HIS A 20 -6.74 -14.19 -12.97
CA HIS A 20 -5.43 -13.71 -12.51
C HIS A 20 -5.35 -13.70 -10.98
N ILE A 21 -4.15 -13.87 -10.44
CA ILE A 21 -3.81 -13.51 -9.07
C ILE A 21 -3.29 -12.08 -9.06
N VAL A 22 -3.87 -11.23 -8.22
CA VAL A 22 -3.40 -9.87 -7.95
C VAL A 22 -2.73 -9.85 -6.59
N ILE A 23 -1.48 -9.38 -6.54
CA ILE A 23 -0.66 -9.29 -5.34
C ILE A 23 -0.21 -7.84 -5.18
N ASP A 24 -0.63 -7.20 -4.10
CA ASP A 24 -0.20 -5.85 -3.77
C ASP A 24 0.84 -5.89 -2.64
N VAL A 25 1.98 -5.23 -2.82
CA VAL A 25 3.09 -5.18 -1.86
C VAL A 25 3.66 -3.77 -1.75
N ASN A 26 4.32 -3.45 -0.63
CA ASN A 26 5.20 -2.29 -0.56
C ASN A 26 6.61 -2.69 -0.98
N GLY A 27 7.04 -2.25 -2.16
CA GLY A 27 8.32 -2.61 -2.76
C GLY A 27 9.37 -1.48 -2.67
N TYR A 28 10.62 -1.88 -2.52
CA TYR A 28 11.83 -1.05 -2.48
C TYR A 28 12.81 -1.54 -3.53
N ALA A 29 13.63 -0.65 -4.07
CA ALA A 29 14.63 -1.00 -5.08
C ALA A 29 15.65 -2.02 -4.56
N ASP A 30 16.03 -1.94 -3.29
CA ASP A 30 17.01 -2.83 -2.67
C ASP A 30 16.80 -2.98 -1.15
N THR A 31 17.71 -3.72 -0.49
CA THR A 31 17.67 -4.00 0.94
C THR A 31 18.24 -2.88 1.81
N LYS A 32 18.70 -1.75 1.24
CA LYS A 32 19.24 -0.62 2.04
C LYS A 32 18.20 -0.04 2.99
N PHE A 33 16.91 -0.21 2.68
CA PHE A 33 15.81 0.09 3.59
C PHE A 33 16.02 -0.54 4.98
N LEU A 34 16.44 -1.81 5.06
CA LEU A 34 16.70 -2.48 6.34
C LEU A 34 17.86 -1.85 7.09
N HIS A 35 18.92 -1.47 6.38
CA HIS A 35 20.06 -0.80 6.98
C HIS A 35 19.67 0.57 7.53
N ALA A 36 18.76 1.28 6.86
CA ALA A 36 18.22 2.55 7.33
C ALA A 36 17.47 2.41 8.66
N LEU A 37 16.85 1.25 8.93
CA LEU A 37 16.11 0.99 10.16
C LEU A 37 16.98 0.70 11.40
N HIS A 38 18.31 0.68 11.27
CA HIS A 38 19.19 0.58 12.43
C HIS A 38 19.01 1.81 13.36
N LEU A 39 18.88 1.57 14.67
CA LEU A 39 18.63 2.63 15.66
C LEU A 39 19.64 3.79 15.59
N LYS A 40 20.92 3.47 15.34
CA LYS A 40 21.97 4.47 15.14
C LYS A 40 21.63 5.40 13.97
N ASN A 41 21.24 4.84 12.83
CA ASN A 41 20.91 5.60 11.63
C ASN A 41 19.66 6.45 11.83
N ILE A 42 18.61 5.89 12.45
CA ILE A 42 17.37 6.64 12.75
C ILE A 42 17.64 7.82 13.71
N ARG A 43 18.52 7.65 14.71
CA ARG A 43 18.77 8.67 15.75
C ARG A 43 19.81 9.70 15.35
N GLU A 44 20.80 9.31 14.53
CA GLU A 44 22.01 10.10 14.33
C GLU A 44 22.23 10.52 12.86
N ASN A 45 21.57 9.91 11.86
CA ASN A 45 21.74 10.28 10.45
C ASN A 45 20.69 11.31 10.00
N PRO A 46 21.01 12.62 9.90
CA PRO A 46 20.07 13.63 9.43
C PRO A 46 19.73 13.50 7.94
N ASN A 47 20.51 12.74 7.18
CA ASN A 47 20.33 12.55 5.73
C ASN A 47 19.63 11.24 5.38
N LEU A 48 19.17 10.47 6.36
CA LEU A 48 18.62 9.12 6.17
C LEU A 48 17.55 9.08 5.07
N GLY A 49 16.62 10.04 5.07
CA GLY A 49 15.57 10.12 4.05
C GLY A 49 16.12 10.26 2.64
N ASN A 50 17.22 10.98 2.44
CA ASN A 50 17.82 11.21 1.12
C ASN A 50 18.50 9.97 0.54
N GLU A 51 18.96 9.06 1.41
CA GLU A 51 19.60 7.80 1.04
C GLU A 51 18.59 6.71 0.70
N MET A 52 17.32 6.88 1.09
CA MET A 52 16.23 5.95 0.84
C MET A 52 15.48 6.31 -0.45
N ASP A 53 15.03 5.28 -1.18
CA ASP A 53 14.20 5.42 -2.37
C ASP A 53 12.71 5.68 -2.04
N GLY A 54 12.32 5.55 -0.77
CA GLY A 54 10.95 5.74 -0.27
C GLY A 54 9.98 4.58 -0.61
N GLY A 55 10.41 3.67 -1.47
CA GLY A 55 9.62 2.56 -2.00
C GLY A 55 8.36 2.99 -2.75
N ASN A 56 7.52 2.03 -3.14
CA ASN A 56 6.20 2.26 -3.69
C ASN A 56 5.26 1.08 -3.45
N LEU A 57 3.95 1.34 -3.50
CA LEU A 57 2.97 0.26 -3.61
C LEU A 57 3.05 -0.33 -5.02
N LYS A 58 3.39 -1.61 -5.12
CA LYS A 58 3.48 -2.37 -6.36
C LYS A 58 2.32 -3.35 -6.46
N ARG A 59 1.64 -3.36 -7.61
CA ARG A 59 0.65 -4.36 -7.98
C ARG A 59 1.24 -5.33 -9.00
N ILE A 60 1.37 -6.58 -8.59
CA ILE A 60 1.84 -7.69 -9.43
C ILE A 60 0.59 -8.47 -9.86
N VAL A 61 0.47 -8.74 -11.16
CA VAL A 61 -0.65 -9.51 -11.70
C VAL A 61 -0.11 -10.73 -12.42
N VAL A 62 -0.58 -11.91 -12.00
CA VAL A 62 -0.11 -13.21 -12.47
C VAL A 62 -1.28 -13.93 -13.16
N PRO A 63 -1.20 -14.25 -14.46
CA PRO A 63 -2.23 -15.05 -15.12
C PRO A 63 -2.21 -16.48 -14.58
N LEU A 64 -3.39 -17.03 -14.26
CA LEU A 64 -3.53 -18.42 -13.80
C LEU A 64 -3.39 -19.42 -14.94
N GLU A 65 -3.95 -19.06 -16.10
CA GLU A 65 -3.87 -19.88 -17.31
C GLU A 65 -3.10 -19.14 -18.40
N VAL A 66 -2.15 -19.84 -19.02
CA VAL A 66 -1.32 -19.29 -20.08
C VAL A 66 -1.39 -20.20 -21.29
N ASN A 67 -1.88 -19.66 -22.41
CA ASN A 67 -1.86 -20.36 -23.69
C ASN A 67 -0.40 -20.56 -24.14
N GLU A 68 0.00 -21.79 -24.41
CA GLU A 68 1.35 -22.14 -24.88
C GLU A 68 1.71 -21.45 -26.20
N LYS A 69 0.70 -21.10 -27.01
CA LYS A 69 0.84 -20.39 -28.29
C LYS A 69 0.88 -18.88 -28.14
N ALA A 70 0.79 -18.33 -26.92
CA ALA A 70 0.89 -16.89 -26.70
C ALA A 70 2.25 -16.35 -27.17
N THR A 71 2.22 -15.28 -27.96
CA THR A 71 3.45 -14.65 -28.45
C THR A 71 4.08 -13.78 -27.35
N PRO A 72 5.40 -13.54 -27.39
CA PRO A 72 6.08 -12.70 -26.38
C PRO A 72 5.61 -11.26 -26.31
N GLU A 73 4.96 -10.75 -27.35
CA GLU A 73 4.44 -9.38 -27.43
C GLU A 73 3.05 -9.25 -26.81
N LEU A 74 2.33 -10.37 -26.64
CA LEU A 74 1.01 -10.38 -26.04
C LEU A 74 1.11 -10.17 -24.52
N ASN A 75 0.56 -9.06 -24.04
CA ASN A 75 0.34 -8.89 -22.61
C ASN A 75 -0.80 -9.82 -22.16
N LEU A 76 -0.48 -10.72 -21.24
CA LEU A 76 -1.41 -11.69 -20.67
C LEU A 76 -2.25 -11.11 -19.53
N VAL A 77 -1.96 -9.89 -19.06
CA VAL A 77 -2.79 -9.19 -18.05
C VAL A 77 -4.01 -8.55 -18.73
N MET A 78 -5.19 -9.11 -18.48
CA MET A 78 -6.45 -8.68 -19.10
C MET A 78 -7.35 -7.82 -18.19
N ILE A 79 -6.86 -7.46 -16.99
CA ILE A 79 -7.62 -6.64 -16.04
C ILE A 79 -7.69 -5.19 -16.56
N GLY A 80 -8.90 -4.71 -16.85
CA GLY A 80 -9.13 -3.34 -17.33
C GLY A 80 -8.55 -2.27 -16.41
N GLY A 81 -7.82 -1.32 -16.98
CA GLY A 81 -7.19 -0.21 -16.25
C GLY A 81 -5.86 -0.55 -15.55
N SER A 82 -5.48 -1.82 -15.49
CA SER A 82 -4.18 -2.22 -14.95
C SER A 82 -3.04 -1.80 -15.87
N LYS A 83 -1.94 -1.28 -15.32
CA LYS A 83 -0.68 -1.09 -16.07
C LYS A 83 0.32 -2.23 -15.87
N ALA A 84 -0.03 -3.22 -15.04
CA ALA A 84 0.79 -4.41 -14.82
C ALA A 84 0.80 -5.27 -16.09
N ARG A 85 1.89 -6.00 -16.32
CA ARG A 85 2.06 -6.79 -17.53
C ARG A 85 2.62 -8.17 -17.21
N ALA A 86 2.29 -9.13 -18.05
CA ALA A 86 2.85 -10.47 -18.02
C ALA A 86 3.06 -10.96 -19.45
N HIS A 87 4.29 -11.26 -19.83
CA HIS A 87 4.65 -11.71 -21.18
C HIS A 87 5.30 -13.08 -21.15
N ARG A 88 4.84 -14.00 -21.98
CA ARG A 88 5.46 -15.32 -22.14
C ARG A 88 6.80 -15.19 -22.87
N GLN A 89 7.84 -15.79 -22.31
CA GLN A 89 9.18 -15.76 -22.87
C GLN A 89 9.43 -16.99 -23.76
N LYS A 90 10.48 -16.94 -24.59
CA LYS A 90 10.87 -18.04 -25.48
C LYS A 90 11.20 -19.34 -24.73
N ASP A 91 11.71 -19.21 -23.50
CA ASP A 91 12.01 -20.34 -22.59
C ASP A 91 10.78 -20.88 -21.86
N GLY A 92 9.58 -20.38 -22.17
CA GLY A 92 8.32 -20.75 -21.51
C GLY A 92 8.07 -20.06 -20.18
N SER A 93 9.03 -19.30 -19.64
CA SER A 93 8.82 -18.52 -18.42
C SER A 93 7.91 -17.31 -18.66
N LEU A 94 7.29 -16.79 -17.61
CA LEU A 94 6.57 -15.51 -17.65
C LEU A 94 7.46 -14.39 -17.11
N LEU A 95 7.59 -13.31 -17.86
CA LEU A 95 8.17 -12.05 -17.39
C LEU A 95 7.04 -11.13 -16.92
N LEU A 96 7.04 -10.82 -15.63
CA LEU A 96 6.07 -9.95 -14.97
C LEU A 96 6.66 -8.54 -14.86
N THR A 97 5.84 -7.53 -15.14
CA THR A 97 6.15 -6.11 -14.91
C THR A 97 5.08 -5.55 -13.96
N PRO A 98 5.42 -5.26 -12.70
CA PRO A 98 4.48 -4.70 -11.74
C PRO A 98 4.00 -3.31 -12.13
N ASP A 99 2.78 -2.94 -11.71
CA ASP A 99 2.30 -1.57 -11.76
C ASP A 99 2.67 -0.82 -10.48
N ASN A 100 3.33 0.33 -10.60
CA ASN A 100 3.53 1.22 -9.45
C ASN A 100 2.24 2.02 -9.23
N ILE A 101 1.58 1.78 -8.10
CA ILE A 101 0.31 2.42 -7.75
C ILE A 101 0.55 3.80 -7.11
N THR A 102 1.62 3.95 -6.34
CA THR A 102 1.95 5.19 -5.63
C THR A 102 3.42 5.55 -5.81
N ASP A 103 3.79 6.82 -5.58
CA ASP A 103 5.18 7.27 -5.62
C ASP A 103 5.99 6.89 -4.37
N PHE A 104 5.31 6.58 -3.26
CA PHE A 104 5.88 6.17 -1.98
C PHE A 104 5.23 4.88 -1.47
N SER A 105 5.97 4.11 -0.68
CA SER A 105 5.39 3.00 0.09
C SER A 105 4.44 3.51 1.18
N TYR A 106 3.44 2.69 1.54
CA TYR A 106 2.55 2.91 2.68
C TYR A 106 2.64 1.67 3.59
N GLU A 107 3.68 1.67 4.42
CA GLU A 107 4.11 0.57 5.26
C GLU A 107 3.19 0.31 6.45
N ILE A 108 3.35 -0.88 7.05
CA ILE A 108 2.44 -1.40 8.07
C ILE A 108 0.99 -1.36 7.52
N PRO A 109 0.76 -2.00 6.37
CA PRO A 109 -0.49 -1.85 5.64
C PRO A 109 -1.65 -2.36 6.49
N THR A 110 -2.72 -1.57 6.50
CA THR A 110 -3.94 -1.86 7.24
C THR A 110 -5.12 -1.87 6.28
N LEU A 111 -5.99 -2.87 6.45
CA LEU A 111 -7.15 -3.09 5.60
C LEU A 111 -8.41 -3.26 6.43
N ASN A 112 -9.54 -3.06 5.77
CA ASN A 112 -10.80 -3.54 6.29
C ASN A 112 -10.82 -5.09 6.25
N PRO A 113 -10.96 -5.77 7.40
CA PRO A 113 -10.91 -7.24 7.48
C PRO A 113 -11.88 -7.96 6.53
N SER A 114 -13.01 -7.34 6.20
CA SER A 114 -14.00 -7.89 5.26
C SER A 114 -13.47 -8.10 3.84
N PHE A 115 -12.35 -7.47 3.49
CA PHE A 115 -11.71 -7.50 2.18
C PHE A 115 -10.37 -8.25 2.15
N LEU A 116 -9.97 -8.89 3.26
CA LEU A 116 -8.79 -9.75 3.26
C LEU A 116 -8.99 -10.87 2.24
N ARG A 117 -8.03 -11.00 1.33
CA ARG A 117 -8.03 -11.97 0.23
C ARG A 117 -9.15 -11.80 -0.78
N LYS A 118 -9.70 -10.58 -0.90
CA LYS A 118 -10.75 -10.22 -1.86
C LYS A 118 -10.37 -8.95 -2.59
N LYS A 119 -10.97 -8.74 -3.77
CA LYS A 119 -10.87 -7.46 -4.49
C LYS A 119 -11.29 -6.32 -3.57
N TYR A 120 -10.50 -5.26 -3.56
CA TYR A 120 -10.62 -4.18 -2.60
C TYR A 120 -10.21 -2.85 -3.24
N LYS A 121 -10.70 -1.76 -2.65
CA LYS A 121 -10.57 -0.40 -3.23
C LYS A 121 -9.56 0.48 -2.49
N TYR A 122 -9.39 0.23 -1.20
CA TYR A 122 -8.64 1.11 -0.32
C TYR A 122 -7.60 0.33 0.49
N SER A 123 -6.37 0.82 0.51
CA SER A 123 -5.34 0.45 1.49
C SER A 123 -4.94 1.66 2.32
N TYR A 124 -4.31 1.39 3.46
CA TYR A 124 -3.92 2.40 4.43
C TYR A 124 -2.58 2.02 5.04
N GLY A 125 -1.76 3.00 5.40
CA GLY A 125 -0.45 2.71 5.99
C GLY A 125 0.36 3.96 6.25
N THR A 126 1.50 3.77 6.89
CA THR A 126 2.46 4.82 7.20
C THR A 126 3.32 5.10 5.98
N LYS A 127 3.35 6.35 5.54
CA LYS A 127 4.08 6.76 4.34
C LYS A 127 5.59 6.57 4.53
N GLY A 128 6.25 5.97 3.53
CA GLY A 128 7.70 5.71 3.53
C GLY A 128 8.58 6.92 3.17
N ASP A 129 8.03 8.12 3.02
CA ASP A 129 8.81 9.33 2.75
C ASP A 129 9.48 9.86 4.03
N MET A 130 10.69 9.35 4.28
CA MET A 130 11.53 9.77 5.41
C MET A 130 12.25 11.11 5.19
N LYS A 131 12.10 11.78 4.03
CA LYS A 131 12.74 13.09 3.74
C LYS A 131 11.93 14.23 4.31
N THR A 132 10.63 14.22 4.02
CA THR A 132 9.74 15.36 4.30
C THR A 132 8.64 15.04 5.30
N THR A 133 8.42 13.75 5.58
CA THR A 133 7.27 13.31 6.39
C THR A 133 7.68 12.27 7.40
N MET A 134 8.02 12.74 8.59
CA MET A 134 8.21 11.86 9.73
C MET A 134 6.84 11.37 10.24
N GLY A 135 6.33 10.26 9.70
CA GLY A 135 5.17 9.55 10.22
C GLY A 135 3.79 10.00 9.72
N LYS A 136 3.67 10.44 8.45
CA LYS A 136 2.34 10.62 7.84
C LYS A 136 1.64 9.27 7.63
N PHE A 137 0.33 9.28 7.70
CA PHE A 137 -0.53 8.13 7.45
C PHE A 137 -1.41 8.38 6.22
N GLY A 138 -1.34 7.48 5.24
CA GLY A 138 -2.04 7.62 3.98
C GLY A 138 -3.24 6.70 3.85
N LYS A 139 -4.27 7.19 3.16
CA LYS A 139 -5.30 6.38 2.51
C LYS A 139 -5.00 6.35 1.01
N VAL A 140 -4.76 5.16 0.47
CA VAL A 140 -4.56 4.93 -0.97
C VAL A 140 -5.85 4.40 -1.58
N GLU A 141 -6.29 5.01 -2.67
CA GLU A 141 -7.31 4.49 -3.55
C GLU A 141 -6.64 3.81 -4.76
N LEU A 142 -6.90 2.52 -4.95
CA LEU A 142 -6.06 1.68 -5.82
C LEU A 142 -6.43 1.74 -7.31
N ASP A 143 -7.65 2.16 -7.65
CA ASP A 143 -8.14 2.22 -9.04
C ASP A 143 -7.73 3.53 -9.71
N THR A 144 -7.87 4.64 -8.97
CA THR A 144 -7.55 6.02 -9.34
C THR A 144 -6.12 6.40 -9.01
N LYS A 145 -5.46 5.64 -8.11
CA LYS A 145 -4.11 5.92 -7.58
C LYS A 145 -4.02 7.20 -6.74
N GLU A 146 -5.17 7.74 -6.32
CA GLU A 146 -5.20 8.91 -5.45
C GLU A 146 -4.79 8.54 -4.02
N VAL A 147 -3.99 9.41 -3.41
CA VAL A 147 -3.58 9.30 -2.01
C VAL A 147 -4.10 10.50 -1.24
N LYS A 148 -4.66 10.24 -0.06
CA LYS A 148 -4.91 11.27 0.95
C LYS A 148 -4.06 11.02 2.19
N ASP A 149 -3.11 11.90 2.44
CA ASP A 149 -2.25 11.86 3.61
C ASP A 149 -2.86 12.62 4.80
N TRP A 150 -2.64 12.09 6.00
CA TRP A 150 -2.83 12.77 7.28
C TRP A 150 -1.49 12.85 8.01
N GLY A 151 -1.27 13.95 8.73
CA GLY A 151 -0.15 14.12 9.65
C GLY A 151 -0.26 15.41 10.44
N GLU A 152 0.50 15.51 11.52
CA GLU A 152 0.61 16.68 12.39
C GLU A 152 2.08 16.88 12.76
N ASP A 153 2.51 18.13 12.90
CA ASP A 153 3.91 18.47 13.20
C ASP A 153 4.33 17.86 14.55
N GLY A 154 5.46 17.12 14.53
CA GLY A 154 5.99 16.45 15.72
C GLY A 154 5.26 15.17 16.15
N MET A 155 4.31 14.67 15.33
CA MET A 155 3.60 13.42 15.57
C MET A 155 4.01 12.33 14.59
N TYR A 156 4.22 11.11 15.11
CA TYR A 156 4.57 9.95 14.30
C TYR A 156 3.43 8.93 14.33
N ALA A 157 2.79 8.67 13.18
CA ALA A 157 1.86 7.57 13.06
C ALA A 157 2.61 6.23 13.18
N SER A 158 2.11 5.36 14.04
CA SER A 158 2.65 4.01 14.25
C SER A 158 1.79 2.97 13.50
N VAL A 159 1.32 1.94 14.21
CA VAL A 159 0.41 0.94 13.69
C VAL A 159 -1.00 1.52 13.67
N SER A 160 -1.75 1.19 12.62
CA SER A 160 -3.16 1.51 12.54
C SER A 160 -4.03 0.26 12.59
N CYS A 161 -5.23 0.40 13.12
CA CYS A 161 -6.25 -0.64 13.08
C CYS A 161 -7.52 -0.08 12.42
N PHE A 162 -8.08 -0.82 11.48
CA PHE A 162 -9.37 -0.46 10.90
C PHE A 162 -10.51 -0.91 11.79
N VAL A 163 -11.35 0.03 12.20
CA VAL A 163 -12.57 -0.26 12.95
C VAL A 163 -13.78 -0.04 12.03
N PRO A 164 -14.47 -1.10 11.58
CA PRO A 164 -15.66 -0.95 10.75
C PRO A 164 -16.77 -0.26 11.54
N LYS A 165 -17.54 0.61 10.88
CA LYS A 165 -18.74 1.17 11.51
C LYS A 165 -19.74 0.03 11.80
N PRO A 166 -20.32 -0.06 13.01
CA PRO A 166 -21.37 -1.03 13.28
C PRO A 166 -22.51 -0.94 12.24
N GLY A 167 -22.92 -2.09 11.70
CA GLY A 167 -23.94 -2.17 10.65
C GLY A 167 -23.48 -1.74 9.25
N ALA A 168 -22.19 -1.51 9.02
CA ALA A 168 -21.68 -1.29 7.66
C ALA A 168 -21.85 -2.56 6.82
N THR A 169 -22.57 -2.45 5.70
CA THR A 169 -22.76 -3.53 4.74
C THR A 169 -21.69 -3.49 3.65
N ILE A 170 -21.19 -4.65 3.24
CA ILE A 170 -20.33 -4.79 2.04
C ILE A 170 -21.25 -4.57 0.83
N SER A 171 -21.12 -3.44 0.14
CA SER A 171 -21.82 -3.22 -1.12
C SER A 171 -21.14 -4.01 -2.24
N PRO A 172 -21.85 -4.84 -3.02
CA PRO A 172 -21.29 -5.54 -4.18
C PRO A 172 -21.00 -4.60 -5.36
N PHE A 173 -21.42 -3.33 -5.29
CA PHE A 173 -21.16 -2.28 -6.28
C PHE A 173 -20.31 -1.15 -5.68
N PRO A 174 -19.50 -0.42 -6.47
CA PRO A 174 -18.55 0.58 -5.99
C PRO A 174 -19.26 1.90 -5.60
N LEU A 175 -20.19 1.85 -4.64
CA LEU A 175 -20.82 3.02 -4.05
C LEU A 175 -20.22 3.30 -2.68
N SER A 176 -19.28 4.26 -2.67
CA SER A 176 -18.87 5.27 -1.66
C SER A 176 -19.25 5.21 -0.16
N LYS A 177 -19.85 4.16 0.40
CA LYS A 177 -20.27 4.09 1.82
C LYS A 177 -19.56 3.00 2.63
N LEU A 178 -18.26 2.78 2.40
CA LEU A 178 -17.43 2.07 3.38
C LEU A 178 -17.07 3.04 4.51
N GLY A 179 -17.94 3.11 5.51
CA GLY A 179 -17.71 3.88 6.75
C GLY A 179 -16.94 3.05 7.78
N GLY A 180 -15.93 3.66 8.40
CA GLY A 180 -15.14 3.11 9.50
C GLY A 180 -14.24 4.20 10.09
N THR A 181 -13.74 3.99 11.29
CA THR A 181 -12.75 4.87 11.95
C THR A 181 -11.39 4.18 12.05
N TRP A 182 -10.33 4.97 12.17
CA TRP A 182 -8.98 4.47 12.40
C TRP A 182 -8.60 4.76 13.84
N GLU A 183 -8.02 3.76 14.50
CA GLU A 183 -7.22 4.01 15.69
C GLU A 183 -5.76 3.97 15.26
N ILE A 184 -5.07 5.10 15.41
CA ILE A 184 -3.66 5.26 15.08
C ILE A 184 -2.95 5.56 16.40
N GLY A 185 -2.01 4.72 16.79
CA GLY A 185 -1.08 5.08 17.86
C GLY A 185 -0.19 6.21 17.36
N SER A 186 -0.13 7.33 18.06
CA SER A 186 0.79 8.43 17.75
C SER A 186 1.80 8.62 18.87
N LEU A 187 3.08 8.75 18.53
CA LEU A 187 4.13 9.14 19.47
C LEU A 187 4.49 10.61 19.23
N GLY A 188 4.49 11.39 20.31
CA GLY A 188 4.88 12.80 20.37
C GLY A 188 5.28 13.11 21.81
N GLY A 189 5.91 14.27 22.09
CA GLY A 189 6.49 14.62 23.41
C GLY A 189 5.55 14.60 24.63
N ARG A 190 4.28 14.20 24.47
CA ARG A 190 3.34 13.75 25.50
C ARG A 190 2.54 12.58 24.90
N ASP A 191 2.57 11.41 25.52
CA ASP A 191 1.85 10.20 25.09
C ASP A 191 0.36 10.50 24.87
N LYS A 192 -0.06 10.58 23.60
CA LYS A 192 -1.46 10.77 23.21
C LYS A 192 -1.82 9.72 22.17
N PHE A 193 -2.79 8.86 22.51
CA PHE A 193 -3.49 8.03 21.54
C PHE A 193 -4.60 8.87 20.90
N SER A 194 -4.60 8.99 19.57
CA SER A 194 -5.58 9.80 18.83
C SER A 194 -6.45 8.92 17.93
N LYS A 195 -7.78 9.09 18.02
CA LYS A 195 -8.74 8.48 17.09
C LYS A 195 -8.91 9.43 15.90
N ILE A 196 -8.41 9.04 14.74
CA ILE A 196 -8.43 9.88 13.54
C ILE A 196 -9.48 9.35 12.58
N ARG A 197 -10.43 10.22 12.20
CA ARG A 197 -11.43 9.90 11.17
C ARG A 197 -10.82 10.10 9.78
N PRO A 198 -11.24 9.32 8.77
CA PRO A 198 -10.70 9.44 7.43
C PRO A 198 -10.89 10.85 6.84
N PRO A 199 -9.98 11.31 5.97
CA PRO A 199 -10.04 12.61 5.31
C PRO A 199 -11.15 12.59 4.24
N ASN A 200 -12.40 12.79 4.65
CA ASN A 200 -13.53 12.96 3.74
C ASN A 200 -14.34 14.25 3.96
N LYS A 201 -13.95 15.09 4.92
CA LYS A 201 -14.26 16.52 5.08
C LYS A 201 -13.63 16.99 6.41
N SER A 202 -13.22 18.27 6.46
CA SER A 202 -12.69 19.03 7.62
C SER A 202 -12.43 18.24 8.92
N THR A 203 -11.17 18.24 9.35
CA THR A 203 -10.72 17.82 10.68
C THR A 203 -11.67 18.30 11.79
N GLU A 204 -12.36 17.38 12.45
CA GLU A 204 -12.92 17.58 13.79
C GLU A 204 -12.00 16.87 14.79
N THR A 205 -11.27 17.66 15.56
CA THR A 205 -10.45 17.19 16.68
C THR A 205 -11.39 16.84 17.83
N LEU A 206 -11.52 15.55 18.16
CA LEU A 206 -12.20 15.13 19.39
C LEU A 206 -11.19 15.16 20.53
N SER A 207 -11.34 16.12 21.45
CA SER A 207 -10.69 16.07 22.75
C SER A 207 -11.36 14.99 23.60
N LEU A 208 -10.58 14.03 24.09
CA LEU A 208 -11.02 13.14 25.16
C LEU A 208 -11.00 13.96 26.46
N LYS A 209 -12.15 14.03 27.14
CA LYS A 209 -12.25 14.48 28.53
C LYS A 209 -11.78 13.36 29.46
#